data_AF-A0A7C5MT68-F1
#
_entry.id   AF-A0A7C5MT68-F1
#
_cell.length_a   1.000
_cell.length_b   1.000
_cell.length_c   1.000
_cell.angle_alpha   90.00
_cell.angle_beta   90.00
_cell.angle_gamma   90.00
#
_symmetry.space_group_name_H-M   'P 1'
#
loop_
_entity.id
_entity.type
_entity.pdbx_description
1 polymer ?
#
loop_
_entity_poly.entity_id
_entity_poly.type
_entity_poly.pdbx_seq_one_letter_code
_entity_poly.pdbx_strand_id
1 'polypeptide(L)'
;MSVWLFVGGTAVLVALTLMFAGRAKKGLEGEALQSLSNEDHFKVQLAEIEADVKSGRLATEQAEAAKAELARELMHHRSKAIAPAAGSRWVGAGLVVASLGTVGLAIAIYAFLGTPDQPAAPMSARLAEEGSPLNLAQAIASVEKQLLLTPNDIEGWRVLAPAYMRASRFTDATNAYRRILELAPPNADALTDLAQALLFENQGVASPEAIEVLERAVEMDPTHPRSRFFLAGNATRQGDWDNAISQWNELISLANGDEPWLDVAKNGLSVAMARGELTSEETASQPSPSQNSGQAELIRSMVSGLAERLEQEGGSIAEWTRLVRSYLVLGENERARLAYDKALLAYPEPDTEGRAELDTLAGQAGLIGEAE
;
A
#
# COMPACT_ATOMS: atom_id res chain seq x y z
N MET A 1 9.61 -4.45 21.71
CA MET A 1 10.22 -5.80 21.84
C MET A 1 10.69 -6.10 23.26
N SER A 2 11.15 -5.11 24.02
CA SER A 2 11.66 -5.22 25.40
C SER A 2 10.63 -5.73 26.43
N VAL A 3 9.36 -5.30 26.37
CA VAL A 3 8.32 -5.69 27.34
C VAL A 3 8.02 -7.20 27.30
N TRP A 4 7.99 -7.80 26.10
CA TRP A 4 7.71 -9.23 25.94
C TRP A 4 8.84 -10.13 26.44
N LEU A 5 10.10 -9.65 26.41
CA LEU A 5 11.24 -10.38 26.99
C LEU A 5 11.17 -10.40 28.52
N PHE A 6 10.70 -9.32 29.14
CA PHE A 6 10.51 -9.27 30.60
C PHE A 6 9.37 -10.17 31.08
N VAL A 7 8.24 -10.21 30.36
CA VAL A 7 7.12 -11.12 30.67
C VAL A 7 7.52 -12.59 30.46
N GLY A 8 8.30 -12.88 29.42
CA GLY A 8 8.85 -14.23 29.21
C GLY A 8 9.81 -14.66 30.33
N GLY A 9 10.66 -13.76 30.81
CA GLY A 9 11.62 -14.04 31.89
C GLY A 9 10.94 -14.37 33.22
N THR A 10 9.88 -13.67 33.59
CA THR A 10 9.16 -13.91 34.85
C THR A 10 8.37 -15.22 34.83
N ALA A 11 7.77 -15.58 33.69
CA ALA A 11 7.07 -16.86 33.54
C ALA A 11 7.99 -18.08 33.71
N VAL A 12 9.22 -18.01 33.19
CA VAL A 12 10.22 -19.09 33.31
C VAL A 12 10.67 -19.27 34.76
N LEU A 13 10.85 -18.16 35.50
CA LEU A 13 11.23 -18.19 36.92
C LEU A 13 10.14 -18.81 37.80
N VAL A 14 8.86 -18.53 37.51
CA VAL A 14 7.72 -19.17 38.21
C VAL A 14 7.60 -20.66 37.86
N ALA A 15 7.84 -21.04 36.60
CA ALA A 15 7.81 -22.45 36.20
C ALA A 15 8.92 -23.27 36.88
N LEU A 16 10.14 -22.72 36.99
CA LEU A 16 11.27 -23.39 37.63
C LEU A 16 11.05 -23.58 39.14
N THR A 17 10.45 -22.60 39.82
CA THR A 17 10.15 -22.72 41.26
C THR A 17 9.09 -23.79 41.55
N LEU A 18 8.04 -23.87 40.73
CA LEU A 18 7.02 -24.92 40.84
C LEU A 18 7.58 -26.32 40.53
N MET A 19 8.47 -26.43 39.54
CA MET A 19 9.11 -27.71 39.18
C MET A 19 10.03 -28.24 40.29
N PHE A 20 10.79 -27.37 40.96
CA PHE A 20 11.63 -27.77 42.10
C PHE A 20 10.78 -28.12 43.34
N ALA A 21 9.68 -27.40 43.59
CA ALA A 21 8.74 -27.74 44.66
C ALA A 21 8.08 -29.12 44.45
N GLY A 22 7.76 -29.48 43.20
CA GLY A 22 7.18 -30.78 42.85
C GLY A 22 8.14 -31.97 43.03
N ARG A 23 9.44 -31.77 42.79
CA ARG A 23 10.47 -32.80 43.01
C ARG A 23 10.69 -33.13 44.48
N ALA A 24 10.62 -32.12 45.36
CA ALA A 24 10.75 -32.31 46.81
C ALA A 24 9.60 -33.17 47.37
N LYS A 25 8.37 -33.00 46.86
CA LYS A 25 7.20 -33.76 47.30
C LYS A 25 7.27 -35.26 46.94
N LYS A 26 7.79 -35.60 45.76
CA LYS A 26 7.96 -37.00 45.33
C LYS A 26 9.00 -37.78 46.14
N GLY A 27 10.02 -37.11 46.66
CA GLY A 27 11.01 -37.74 47.55
C GLY A 27 10.38 -38.21 48.88
N LEU A 28 9.52 -37.36 49.45
CA LEU A 28 8.82 -37.63 50.72
C LEU A 28 7.82 -38.80 50.61
N GLU A 29 7.13 -38.94 49.48
CA GLU A 29 6.19 -40.06 49.24
C GLU A 29 6.93 -41.40 49.09
N GLY A 30 8.12 -41.40 48.49
CA GLY A 30 8.96 -42.60 48.32
C GLY A 30 9.53 -43.12 49.64
N GLU A 31 9.98 -42.23 50.54
CA GLU A 31 10.47 -42.61 51.87
C GLU A 31 9.36 -43.15 52.78
N ALA A 32 8.16 -42.57 52.71
CA ALA A 32 7.01 -43.04 53.49
C ALA A 32 6.60 -44.48 53.10
N LEU A 33 6.57 -44.80 51.80
CA LEU A 33 6.27 -46.15 51.30
C LEU A 33 7.31 -47.20 51.73
N GLN A 34 8.60 -46.83 51.77
CA GLN A 34 9.65 -47.73 52.26
C GLN A 34 9.56 -47.98 53.77
N SER A 35 9.21 -46.96 54.57
CA SER A 35 9.03 -47.15 56.02
C SER A 35 7.89 -48.13 56.37
N LEU A 36 6.79 -48.09 55.61
CA LEU A 36 5.65 -49.01 55.76
C LEU A 36 6.03 -50.45 55.42
N SER A 37 6.76 -50.64 54.32
CA SER A 37 7.25 -51.97 53.91
C SER A 37 8.20 -52.60 54.94
N ASN A 38 9.02 -51.78 55.61
CA ASN A 38 9.97 -52.28 56.61
C ASN A 38 9.25 -52.74 57.88
N GLU A 39 8.22 -52.01 58.34
CA GLU A 39 7.47 -52.36 59.55
C GLU A 39 6.69 -53.68 59.42
N ASP A 40 6.15 -53.98 58.23
CA ASP A 40 5.47 -55.25 57.98
C ASP A 40 6.44 -56.44 57.94
N HIS A 41 7.68 -56.25 57.46
CA HIS A 41 8.70 -57.30 57.50
C HIS A 41 9.05 -57.71 58.95
N PHE A 42 9.15 -56.74 59.87
CA PHE A 42 9.44 -57.01 61.28
C PHE A 42 8.31 -57.77 61.99
N LYS A 43 7.04 -57.52 61.64
CA LYS A 43 5.90 -58.28 62.19
C LYS A 43 5.98 -59.76 61.81
N VAL A 44 6.39 -60.06 60.58
CA VAL A 44 6.56 -61.44 60.10
C VAL A 44 7.66 -62.15 60.88
N GLN A 45 8.82 -61.52 61.05
CA GLN A 45 9.93 -62.11 61.82
C GLN A 45 9.56 -62.37 63.29
N LEU A 46 8.78 -61.48 63.91
CA LEU A 46 8.32 -61.69 65.28
C LEU A 46 7.37 -62.89 65.40
N ALA A 47 6.46 -63.06 64.43
CA ALA A 47 5.53 -64.18 64.40
C ALA A 47 6.25 -65.53 64.18
N GLU A 48 7.33 -65.54 63.40
CA GLU A 48 8.16 -66.73 63.19
C GLU A 48 8.88 -67.16 64.48
N ILE A 49 9.50 -66.22 65.20
CA ILE A 49 10.13 -66.49 66.51
C ILE A 49 9.10 -67.06 67.50
N GLU A 50 7.88 -66.53 67.52
CA GLU A 50 6.81 -67.03 68.39
C GLU A 50 6.32 -68.43 68.01
N ALA A 51 6.27 -68.74 66.71
CA ALA A 51 5.92 -70.07 66.23
C ALA A 51 7.01 -71.11 66.59
N ASP A 52 8.29 -70.72 66.53
CA ASP A 52 9.41 -71.58 66.88
C ASP A 52 9.49 -71.87 68.40
N VAL A 53 9.11 -70.91 69.24
CA VAL A 53 8.94 -71.15 70.69
C VAL A 53 7.78 -72.12 70.94
N LYS A 54 6.63 -71.91 70.29
CA LYS A 54 5.45 -72.78 70.45
C LYS A 54 5.70 -74.21 69.98
N SER A 55 6.53 -74.40 68.96
CA SER A 55 6.91 -75.72 68.44
C SER A 55 8.06 -76.38 69.22
N GLY A 56 8.58 -75.73 70.27
CA GLY A 56 9.65 -76.24 71.11
C GLY A 56 11.03 -76.25 70.45
N ARG A 57 11.18 -75.60 69.29
CA ARG A 57 12.46 -75.50 68.56
C ARG A 57 13.39 -74.46 69.17
N LEU A 58 12.84 -73.43 69.81
CA LEU A 58 13.60 -72.36 70.44
C LEU A 58 13.31 -72.33 71.94
N ALA A 59 14.37 -72.29 72.77
CA ALA A 59 14.23 -72.09 74.20
C ALA A 59 13.73 -70.67 74.50
N THR A 60 12.89 -70.51 75.53
CA THR A 60 12.25 -69.22 75.86
C THR A 60 13.26 -68.10 76.09
N GLU A 61 14.40 -68.38 76.74
CA GLU A 61 15.46 -67.39 76.97
C GLU A 61 16.13 -66.92 75.67
N GLN A 62 16.31 -67.82 74.70
CA GLN A 62 16.88 -67.49 73.39
C GLN A 62 15.90 -66.65 72.56
N ALA A 63 14.59 -66.89 72.71
CA ALA A 63 13.56 -66.11 72.06
C ALA A 63 13.51 -64.68 72.57
N GLU A 64 13.63 -64.48 73.89
CA GLU A 64 13.66 -63.14 74.48
C GLU A 64 14.87 -62.33 74.00
N ALA A 65 16.05 -62.96 73.91
CA ALA A 65 17.24 -62.33 73.35
C ALA A 65 17.05 -61.93 71.87
N ALA A 66 16.48 -62.81 71.05
CA ALA A 66 16.21 -62.52 69.63
C ALA A 66 15.20 -61.38 69.44
N LYS A 67 14.13 -61.35 70.25
CA LYS A 67 13.14 -60.26 70.24
C LYS A 67 13.74 -58.93 70.67
N ALA A 68 14.65 -58.94 71.65
CA ALA A 68 15.31 -57.73 72.13
C ALA A 68 16.22 -57.11 71.06
N GLU A 69 16.94 -57.92 70.28
CA GLU A 69 17.79 -57.42 69.18
C GLU A 69 16.96 -56.85 68.04
N LEU A 70 15.85 -57.51 67.69
CA LEU A 70 14.91 -57.03 66.66
C LEU A 70 14.26 -55.69 67.06
N ALA A 71 13.91 -55.52 68.35
CA ALA A 71 13.41 -54.25 68.86
C ALA A 71 14.47 -53.12 68.80
N ARG A 72 15.74 -53.45 69.05
CA ARG A 72 16.85 -52.49 68.97
C ARG A 72 17.07 -52.02 67.53
N GLU A 73 17.03 -52.94 66.57
CA GLU A 73 17.18 -52.62 65.15
C GLU A 73 16.03 -51.74 64.63
N LEU A 74 14.78 -52.04 65.04
CA LEU A 74 13.62 -51.23 64.70
C LEU A 74 13.74 -49.79 65.25
N MET A 75 14.21 -49.63 66.48
CA MET A 75 14.45 -48.30 67.05
C MET A 75 15.57 -47.56 66.31
N HIS A 76 16.63 -48.25 65.90
CA HIS A 76 17.73 -47.65 65.16
C HIS A 76 17.27 -47.13 63.79
N HIS A 77 16.54 -47.95 63.03
CA HIS A 77 15.96 -47.53 61.74
C HIS A 77 14.94 -46.39 61.90
N ARG A 78 14.10 -46.42 62.94
CA ARG A 78 13.13 -45.35 63.21
C ARG A 78 13.81 -44.02 63.58
N SER A 79 14.90 -44.06 64.34
CA SER A 79 15.66 -42.85 64.71
C SER A 79 16.28 -42.14 63.51
N LYS A 80 16.68 -42.91 62.48
CA LYS A 80 17.26 -42.37 61.24
C LYS A 80 16.18 -41.75 60.32
N ALA A 81 14.97 -42.30 60.33
CA ALA A 81 13.82 -41.78 59.59
C ALA A 81 13.21 -40.51 60.23
N ILE A 82 13.46 -40.26 61.53
CA ILE A 82 12.89 -39.12 62.29
C ILE A 82 13.90 -37.96 62.43
N ALA A 83 15.05 -38.00 61.76
CA ALA A 83 15.93 -36.82 61.73
C ALA A 83 15.20 -35.67 61.01
N PRO A 84 14.90 -34.53 61.68
CA PRO A 84 14.19 -33.44 61.03
C PRO A 84 15.10 -32.82 59.96
N ALA A 85 14.66 -32.84 58.70
CA ALA A 85 15.29 -32.11 57.61
C ALA A 85 15.20 -30.60 57.87
N ALA A 86 16.13 -30.05 58.66
CA ALA A 86 16.18 -28.65 59.08
C ALA A 86 16.60 -27.66 57.96
N GLY A 87 16.34 -27.97 56.69
CA GLY A 87 16.96 -27.30 55.55
C GLY A 87 16.04 -26.82 54.42
N SER A 88 14.72 -26.68 54.59
CA SER A 88 13.84 -26.39 53.43
C SER A 88 12.74 -25.34 53.60
N ARG A 89 12.53 -24.74 54.79
CA ARG A 89 11.50 -23.67 54.93
C ARG A 89 12.00 -22.27 54.56
N TRP A 90 13.26 -21.97 54.83
CA TRP A 90 13.84 -20.65 54.56
C TRP A 90 14.14 -20.42 53.07
N VAL A 91 14.49 -21.46 52.33
CA VAL A 91 14.72 -21.41 50.88
C VAL A 91 13.41 -21.16 50.11
N GLY A 92 12.32 -21.83 50.52
CA GLY A 92 10.99 -21.62 49.93
C GLY A 92 10.41 -20.23 50.21
N ALA A 93 10.58 -19.73 51.45
CA ALA A 93 10.14 -18.38 51.80
C ALA A 93 10.94 -17.29 51.06
N GLY A 94 12.26 -17.47 50.89
CA GLY A 94 13.11 -16.54 50.14
C GLY A 94 12.72 -16.42 48.67
N LEU A 95 12.36 -17.52 48.02
CA LEU A 95 11.90 -17.52 46.62
C LEU A 95 10.57 -16.79 46.42
N VAL A 96 9.62 -16.95 47.37
CA VAL A 96 8.33 -16.23 47.31
C VAL A 96 8.55 -14.73 47.47
N VAL A 97 9.36 -14.30 48.43
CA VAL A 97 9.68 -12.87 48.63
C VAL A 97 10.41 -12.28 47.43
N ALA A 98 11.36 -12.99 46.84
CA ALA A 98 12.06 -12.55 45.63
C ALA A 98 11.11 -12.40 44.42
N SER A 99 10.17 -13.34 44.26
CA SER A 99 9.18 -13.28 43.16
C SER A 99 8.22 -12.09 43.31
N LEU A 100 7.71 -11.84 44.53
CA LEU A 100 6.88 -10.68 44.84
C LEU A 100 7.64 -9.36 44.65
N GLY A 101 8.92 -9.32 45.07
CA GLY A 101 9.79 -8.16 44.85
C GLY A 101 10.00 -7.85 43.37
N THR A 102 10.12 -8.87 42.53
CA THR A 102 10.29 -8.71 41.07
C THR A 102 9.02 -8.13 40.42
N VAL A 103 7.84 -8.60 40.83
CA VAL A 103 6.55 -8.07 40.35
C VAL A 103 6.37 -6.62 40.79
N GLY A 104 6.66 -6.32 42.07
CA GLY A 104 6.61 -4.95 42.59
C GLY A 104 7.55 -3.99 41.85
N LEU A 105 8.79 -4.44 41.57
CA LEU A 105 9.76 -3.66 40.80
C LEU A 105 9.28 -3.42 39.36
N ALA A 106 8.68 -4.42 38.71
CA ALA A 106 8.12 -4.27 37.37
C ALA A 106 6.98 -3.23 37.35
N ILE A 107 6.09 -3.26 38.35
CA ILE A 107 5.02 -2.27 38.51
C ILE A 107 5.59 -0.87 38.73
N ALA A 108 6.61 -0.73 39.59
CA ALA A 108 7.24 0.55 39.87
C ALA A 108 7.95 1.13 38.63
N ILE A 109 8.66 0.31 37.87
CA ILE A 109 9.30 0.71 36.61
C ILE A 109 8.24 1.12 35.58
N TYR A 110 7.15 0.36 35.45
CA TYR A 110 6.05 0.72 34.55
C TYR A 110 5.36 2.02 34.96
N ALA A 111 5.17 2.26 36.26
CA ALA A 111 4.59 3.50 36.76
C ALA A 111 5.51 4.72 36.53
N PHE A 112 6.83 4.54 36.53
CA PHE A 112 7.80 5.63 36.36
C PHE A 112 8.15 5.91 34.89
N LEU A 113 8.26 4.87 34.07
CA LEU A 113 8.71 4.96 32.67
C LEU A 113 7.56 4.81 31.66
N GLY A 114 6.46 4.19 32.06
CA GLY A 114 5.30 3.96 31.21
C GLY A 114 4.29 5.11 31.25
N THR A 115 3.29 5.01 30.39
CA THR A 115 2.16 5.94 30.32
C THR A 115 0.88 5.20 30.75
N PRO A 116 0.64 5.02 32.06
CA PRO A 116 -0.50 4.25 32.57
C PRO A 116 -1.86 4.84 32.17
N ASP A 117 -1.90 6.14 31.85
CA ASP A 117 -3.12 6.86 31.50
C ASP A 117 -3.44 6.84 29.99
N GLN A 118 -2.64 6.18 29.15
CA GLN A 118 -2.97 6.08 27.71
C GLN A 118 -4.06 5.03 27.48
N PRO A 119 -5.22 5.42 26.93
CA PRO A 119 -6.25 4.45 26.56
C PRO A 119 -5.73 3.51 25.49
N ALA A 120 -6.12 2.24 25.56
CA ALA A 120 -5.74 1.24 24.56
C ALA A 120 -6.31 1.62 23.19
N ALA A 121 -5.48 2.24 22.32
CA ALA A 121 -5.86 2.57 20.97
C ALA A 121 -5.80 1.32 20.08
N PRO A 122 -6.90 0.89 19.44
CA PRO A 122 -6.88 -0.18 18.45
C PRO A 122 -5.99 0.23 17.26
N MET A 123 -5.41 -0.74 16.55
CA MET A 123 -4.45 -0.47 15.47
C MET A 123 -5.04 0.42 14.37
N SER A 124 -6.35 0.30 14.09
CA SER A 124 -7.07 1.17 13.16
C SER A 124 -7.09 2.65 13.57
N ALA A 125 -7.21 2.94 14.87
CA ALA A 125 -7.19 4.31 15.37
C ALA A 125 -5.79 4.94 15.24
N ARG A 126 -4.73 4.16 15.42
CA ARG A 126 -3.35 4.63 15.24
C ARG A 126 -3.04 4.89 13.77
N LEU A 127 -3.47 4.03 12.86
CA LEU A 127 -3.31 4.25 11.42
C LEU A 127 -4.10 5.48 10.93
N ALA A 128 -5.27 5.74 11.52
CA ALA A 128 -6.05 6.95 11.24
C ALA A 128 -5.37 8.23 11.77
N GLU A 129 -4.73 8.14 12.94
CA GLU A 129 -3.97 9.24 13.53
C GLU A 129 -2.65 9.51 12.77
N GLU A 130 -1.93 8.45 12.39
CA GLU A 130 -0.69 8.52 11.61
C GLU A 130 -0.95 9.02 10.18
N GLY A 131 -2.11 8.68 9.60
CA GLY A 131 -2.60 9.20 8.32
C GLY A 131 -3.32 10.55 8.40
N SER A 132 -3.44 11.17 9.58
CA SER A 132 -4.13 12.44 9.71
C SER A 132 -3.43 13.54 8.89
N PRO A 133 -4.17 14.38 8.14
CA PRO A 133 -3.59 15.36 7.22
C PRO A 133 -2.65 16.34 7.92
N LEU A 134 -2.93 16.67 9.18
CA LEU A 134 -2.08 17.54 10.00
C LEU A 134 -0.72 16.89 10.32
N ASN A 135 -0.70 15.58 10.62
CA ASN A 135 0.52 14.84 10.92
C ASN A 135 1.36 14.61 9.66
N LEU A 136 0.70 14.32 8.52
CA LEU A 136 1.37 14.23 7.23
C LEU A 136 2.06 15.54 6.84
N ALA A 137 1.39 16.68 7.02
CA ALA A 137 1.97 17.99 6.72
C ALA A 137 3.21 18.29 7.58
N GLN A 138 3.19 17.95 8.87
CA GLN A 138 4.34 18.12 9.75
C GLN A 138 5.52 17.21 9.37
N ALA A 139 5.24 15.94 9.01
CA ALA A 139 6.25 15.01 8.53
C ALA A 139 6.88 15.46 7.21
N ILE A 140 6.08 15.97 6.28
CA ILE A 140 6.57 16.57 5.04
C ILE A 140 7.49 17.74 5.34
N ALA A 141 7.08 18.68 6.20
CA ALA A 141 7.88 19.86 6.55
C ALA A 141 9.22 19.51 7.23
N SER A 142 9.26 18.46 8.06
CA SER A 142 10.50 18.03 8.72
C SER A 142 11.49 17.45 7.72
N VAL A 143 11.02 16.61 6.78
CA VAL A 143 11.85 16.05 5.70
C VAL A 143 12.31 17.14 4.73
N GLU A 144 11.43 18.07 4.34
CA GLU A 144 11.80 19.24 3.52
C GLU A 144 12.95 20.03 4.15
N LYS A 145 12.85 20.33 5.45
CA LYS A 145 13.91 21.06 6.17
C LYS A 145 15.23 20.31 6.18
N GLN A 146 15.21 18.98 6.30
CA GLN A 146 16.41 18.16 6.25
C GLN A 146 17.02 18.15 4.84
N LEU A 147 16.20 18.05 3.79
CA LEU A 147 16.65 18.07 2.40
C LEU A 147 17.23 19.42 1.98
N LEU A 148 16.85 20.53 2.61
CA LEU A 148 17.55 21.82 2.42
C LEU A 148 19.03 21.74 2.81
N LEU A 149 19.38 20.92 3.80
CA LEU A 149 20.77 20.70 4.23
C LEU A 149 21.45 19.58 3.44
N THR A 150 20.65 18.66 2.88
CA THR A 150 21.11 17.44 2.21
C THR A 150 20.38 17.23 0.87
N PRO A 151 20.58 18.13 -0.12
CA PRO A 151 19.75 18.15 -1.35
C PRO A 151 19.93 16.95 -2.27
N ASN A 152 20.98 16.16 -2.06
CA ASN A 152 21.29 14.94 -2.81
C ASN A 152 20.95 13.66 -2.02
N ASP A 153 20.24 13.76 -0.89
CA ASP A 153 19.75 12.59 -0.16
C ASP A 153 18.54 11.98 -0.89
N ILE A 154 18.82 10.94 -1.68
CA ILE A 154 17.81 10.24 -2.46
C ILE A 154 16.73 9.58 -1.59
N GLU A 155 17.07 9.08 -0.40
CA GLU A 155 16.11 8.41 0.47
C GLU A 155 15.10 9.42 1.01
N GLY A 156 15.55 10.63 1.35
CA GLY A 156 14.66 11.74 1.68
C GLY A 156 13.66 12.05 0.54
N TRP A 157 14.14 12.13 -0.70
CA TRP A 157 13.26 12.36 -1.86
C TRP A 157 12.27 11.19 -2.10
N ARG A 158 12.71 9.93 -1.93
CA ARG A 158 11.86 8.73 -2.03
C ARG A 158 10.74 8.67 -1.00
N VAL A 159 10.96 9.23 0.19
CA VAL A 159 9.91 9.38 1.21
C VAL A 159 8.97 10.52 0.86
N LEU A 160 9.52 11.64 0.36
CA LEU A 160 8.79 12.88 0.16
C LEU A 160 7.86 12.85 -1.06
N ALA A 161 8.30 12.30 -2.19
CA ALA A 161 7.51 12.25 -3.42
C ALA A 161 6.12 11.58 -3.26
N PRO A 162 6.00 10.37 -2.69
CA PRO A 162 4.68 9.76 -2.42
C PRO A 162 3.91 10.46 -1.30
N ALA A 163 4.59 11.14 -0.36
CA ALA A 163 3.93 11.96 0.65
C ALA A 163 3.26 13.19 0.01
N TYR A 164 3.92 13.83 -0.96
CA TYR A 164 3.33 14.90 -1.75
C TYR A 164 2.11 14.44 -2.55
N MET A 165 2.17 13.25 -3.17
CA MET A 165 1.01 12.67 -3.85
C MET A 165 -0.19 12.52 -2.92
N ARG A 166 0.02 11.96 -1.71
CA ARG A 166 -1.05 11.81 -0.70
C ARG A 166 -1.58 13.14 -0.19
N ALA A 167 -0.72 14.15 -0.11
CA ALA A 167 -1.10 15.51 0.27
C ALA A 167 -1.72 16.31 -0.91
N SER A 168 -1.92 15.70 -2.09
CA SER A 168 -2.37 16.36 -3.31
C SER A 168 -1.49 17.53 -3.77
N ARG A 169 -0.22 17.54 -3.36
CA ARG A 169 0.81 18.50 -3.78
C ARG A 169 1.51 17.98 -5.05
N PHE A 170 0.78 17.88 -6.15
CA PHE A 170 1.23 17.15 -7.34
C PHE A 170 2.47 17.77 -8.01
N THR A 171 2.55 19.09 -8.13
CA THR A 171 3.75 19.77 -8.66
C THR A 171 5.00 19.48 -7.84
N ASP A 172 4.88 19.47 -6.51
CA ASP A 172 6.01 19.12 -5.63
C ASP A 172 6.40 17.64 -5.79
N ALA A 173 5.42 16.75 -5.96
CA ALA A 173 5.65 15.34 -6.26
C ALA A 173 6.40 15.15 -7.58
N THR A 174 5.96 15.82 -8.66
CA THR A 174 6.62 15.81 -9.97
C THR A 174 8.09 16.21 -9.83
N ASN A 175 8.37 17.31 -9.14
CA ASN A 175 9.74 17.78 -8.90
C ASN A 175 10.56 16.77 -8.08
N ALA A 176 9.98 16.20 -7.01
CA ALA A 176 10.65 15.20 -6.19
C ALA A 176 10.99 13.92 -6.98
N TYR A 177 10.07 13.41 -7.81
CA TYR A 177 10.34 12.26 -8.68
C TYR A 177 11.41 12.54 -9.73
N ARG A 178 11.44 13.75 -10.32
CA ARG A 178 12.54 14.17 -11.20
C ARG A 178 13.88 14.14 -10.48
N ARG A 179 13.95 14.65 -9.24
CA ARG A 179 15.17 14.58 -8.41
C ARG A 179 15.60 13.15 -8.12
N ILE A 180 14.67 12.23 -7.89
CA ILE A 180 15.00 10.79 -7.72
C ILE A 180 15.64 10.24 -9.00
N LEU A 181 15.08 10.54 -10.17
CA LEU A 181 15.59 10.07 -11.47
C LEU A 181 16.91 10.73 -11.87
N GLU A 182 17.24 11.90 -11.33
CA GLU A 182 18.57 12.53 -11.49
C GLU A 182 19.63 11.88 -10.60
N LEU A 183 19.25 11.43 -9.39
CA LEU A 183 20.17 10.90 -8.38
C LEU A 183 20.38 9.38 -8.47
N ALA A 184 19.46 8.64 -9.11
CA ALA A 184 19.56 7.20 -9.31
C ALA A 184 19.29 6.78 -10.76
N PRO A 185 19.83 5.62 -11.19
CA PRO A 185 19.46 5.04 -12.46
C PRO A 185 17.95 4.90 -12.59
N PRO A 186 17.36 5.33 -13.73
CA PRO A 186 15.93 5.21 -13.96
C PRO A 186 15.52 3.74 -13.99
N ASN A 187 14.32 3.46 -13.48
CA ASN A 187 13.64 2.18 -13.58
C ASN A 187 12.16 2.40 -13.96
N ALA A 188 11.47 1.36 -14.41
CA ALA A 188 10.08 1.46 -14.86
C ALA A 188 9.14 1.98 -13.75
N ASP A 189 9.35 1.57 -12.50
CA ASP A 189 8.57 2.06 -11.35
C ASP A 189 8.69 3.57 -11.16
N ALA A 190 9.92 4.11 -11.08
CA ALA A 190 10.17 5.52 -10.83
C ALA A 190 9.70 6.41 -12.00
N LEU A 191 9.84 5.93 -13.23
CA LEU A 191 9.28 6.60 -14.41
C LEU A 191 7.74 6.62 -14.34
N THR A 192 7.12 5.50 -13.97
CA THR A 192 5.66 5.42 -13.82
C THR A 192 5.14 6.33 -12.71
N ASP A 193 5.85 6.42 -11.59
CA ASP A 193 5.48 7.29 -10.48
C ASP A 193 5.57 8.78 -10.86
N LEU A 194 6.59 9.16 -11.65
CA LEU A 194 6.68 10.50 -12.25
C LEU A 194 5.50 10.78 -13.19
N ALA A 195 5.20 9.86 -14.11
CA ALA A 195 4.08 10.03 -15.03
C ALA A 195 2.74 10.11 -14.31
N GLN A 196 2.56 9.33 -13.24
CA GLN A 196 1.39 9.42 -12.39
C GLN A 196 1.29 10.82 -11.75
N ALA A 197 2.38 11.36 -11.21
CA ALA A 197 2.40 12.72 -10.66
C ALA A 197 2.00 13.77 -11.71
N LEU A 198 2.56 13.70 -12.92
CA LEU A 198 2.24 14.57 -14.05
C LEU A 198 0.76 14.47 -14.48
N LEU A 199 0.19 13.26 -14.44
CA LEU A 199 -1.24 13.05 -14.71
C LEU A 199 -2.11 13.74 -13.68
N PHE A 200 -1.82 13.59 -12.38
CA PHE A 200 -2.60 14.23 -11.33
C PHE A 200 -2.43 15.75 -11.30
N GLU A 201 -1.23 16.25 -11.59
CA GLU A 201 -0.95 17.67 -11.75
C GLU A 201 -1.83 18.30 -12.84
N ASN A 202 -2.08 17.57 -13.93
CA ASN A 202 -2.97 17.97 -15.03
C ASN A 202 -4.41 17.47 -14.88
N GLN A 203 -4.89 17.23 -13.66
CA GLN A 203 -6.28 16.83 -13.36
C GLN A 203 -6.72 15.54 -14.09
N GLY A 204 -5.78 14.62 -14.33
CA GLY A 204 -5.99 13.36 -15.01
C GLY A 204 -5.84 13.40 -16.53
N VAL A 205 -5.58 14.59 -17.11
CA VAL A 205 -5.24 14.74 -18.53
C VAL A 205 -3.78 14.35 -18.74
N ALA A 206 -3.51 13.44 -19.66
CA ALA A 206 -2.14 13.06 -19.98
C ALA A 206 -1.47 14.17 -20.78
N SER A 207 -0.48 14.83 -20.17
CA SER A 207 0.41 15.72 -20.90
C SER A 207 1.32 14.91 -21.85
N PRO A 208 1.86 15.52 -22.92
CA PRO A 208 2.82 14.85 -23.80
C PRO A 208 4.02 14.27 -23.03
N GLU A 209 4.52 15.00 -22.04
CA GLU A 209 5.60 14.53 -21.16
C GLU A 209 5.20 13.29 -20.37
N ALA A 210 3.98 13.24 -19.80
CA ALA A 210 3.51 12.08 -19.05
C ALA A 210 3.45 10.83 -19.93
N ILE A 211 3.03 10.98 -21.19
CA ILE A 211 2.99 9.89 -22.18
C ILE A 211 4.40 9.42 -22.52
N GLU A 212 5.32 10.34 -22.85
CA GLU A 212 6.72 10.01 -23.16
C GLU A 212 7.40 9.25 -22.01
N VAL A 213 7.17 9.70 -20.76
CA VAL A 213 7.72 9.03 -19.57
C VAL A 213 7.13 7.63 -19.39
N LEU A 214 5.83 7.42 -19.66
CA LEU A 214 5.20 6.11 -19.62
C LEU A 214 5.72 5.17 -20.72
N GLU A 215 5.89 5.69 -21.93
CA GLU A 215 6.46 4.93 -23.05
C GLU A 215 7.87 4.45 -22.71
N ARG A 216 8.73 5.35 -22.18
CA ARG A 216 10.06 4.98 -21.68
C ARG A 216 10.02 3.95 -20.55
N ALA A 217 9.00 4.00 -19.68
CA ALA A 217 8.82 2.99 -18.63
C ALA A 217 8.51 1.60 -19.23
N VAL A 218 7.65 1.54 -20.24
CA VAL A 218 7.30 0.29 -20.95
C VAL A 218 8.43 -0.21 -21.85
N GLU A 219 9.20 0.67 -22.48
CA GLU A 219 10.43 0.29 -23.21
C GLU A 219 11.44 -0.38 -22.28
N MET A 220 11.54 0.11 -21.04
CA MET A 220 12.46 -0.42 -20.05
C MET A 220 11.98 -1.74 -19.43
N ASP A 221 10.69 -1.85 -19.12
CA ASP A 221 10.05 -3.09 -18.71
C ASP A 221 8.73 -3.28 -19.47
N PRO A 222 8.76 -4.08 -20.56
CA PRO A 222 7.57 -4.35 -21.36
C PRO A 222 6.49 -5.13 -20.64
N THR A 223 6.72 -5.61 -19.40
CA THR A 223 5.74 -6.34 -18.60
C THR A 223 5.22 -5.53 -17.41
N HIS A 224 5.66 -4.28 -17.25
CA HIS A 224 5.29 -3.46 -16.09
C HIS A 224 3.80 -3.08 -16.11
N PRO A 225 2.97 -3.64 -15.19
CA PRO A 225 1.51 -3.54 -15.32
C PRO A 225 0.99 -2.10 -15.15
N ARG A 226 1.59 -1.32 -14.25
CA ARG A 226 1.12 0.05 -13.95
C ARG A 226 1.32 0.99 -15.14
N SER A 227 2.46 0.92 -15.84
CA SER A 227 2.73 1.80 -16.99
C SER A 227 1.77 1.50 -18.14
N ARG A 228 1.62 0.21 -18.46
CA ARG A 228 0.67 -0.26 -19.47
C ARG A 228 -0.76 0.14 -19.15
N PHE A 229 -1.16 0.02 -17.89
CA PHE A 229 -2.48 0.45 -17.44
C PHE A 229 -2.72 1.94 -17.71
N PHE A 230 -1.74 2.80 -17.40
CA PHE A 230 -1.88 4.24 -17.68
C PHE A 230 -1.91 4.56 -19.18
N LEU A 231 -1.11 3.88 -20.01
CA LEU A 231 -1.14 4.06 -21.47
C LEU A 231 -2.47 3.60 -22.07
N ALA A 232 -2.97 2.43 -21.69
CA ALA A 232 -4.26 1.92 -22.15
C ALA A 232 -5.43 2.84 -21.74
N GLY A 233 -5.41 3.31 -20.48
CA GLY A 233 -6.38 4.29 -19.99
C GLY A 233 -6.29 5.64 -20.70
N ASN A 234 -5.08 6.07 -21.06
CA ASN A 234 -4.89 7.27 -21.85
C ASN A 234 -5.47 7.13 -23.27
N ALA A 235 -5.15 6.04 -24.00
CA ALA A 235 -5.72 5.76 -25.32
C ALA A 235 -7.26 5.73 -25.28
N THR A 236 -7.84 5.11 -24.24
CA THR A 236 -9.29 5.09 -23.99
C THR A 236 -9.86 6.50 -23.84
N ARG A 237 -9.19 7.39 -23.11
CA ARG A 237 -9.64 8.78 -22.93
C ARG A 237 -9.52 9.61 -24.20
N GLN A 238 -8.53 9.33 -25.03
CA GLN A 238 -8.33 10.01 -26.31
C GLN A 238 -9.30 9.53 -27.41
N GLY A 239 -10.03 8.45 -27.16
CA GLY A 239 -10.93 7.84 -28.14
C GLY A 239 -10.21 7.04 -29.22
N ASP A 240 -8.92 6.75 -29.02
CA ASP A 240 -8.15 5.83 -29.87
C ASP A 240 -8.50 4.40 -29.47
N TRP A 241 -9.69 3.96 -29.89
CA TRP A 241 -10.29 2.70 -29.43
C TRP A 241 -9.48 1.48 -29.86
N ASP A 242 -8.93 1.47 -31.08
CA ASP A 242 -8.14 0.35 -31.59
C ASP A 242 -6.85 0.15 -30.78
N ASN A 243 -6.13 1.24 -30.52
CA ASN A 243 -4.94 1.22 -29.67
C ASN A 243 -5.29 0.84 -28.23
N ALA A 244 -6.35 1.43 -27.67
CA ALA A 244 -6.83 1.09 -26.33
C ALA A 244 -7.14 -0.41 -26.18
N ILE A 245 -7.83 -1.00 -27.16
CA ILE A 245 -8.13 -2.45 -27.18
C ILE A 245 -6.84 -3.26 -27.20
N SER A 246 -5.87 -2.91 -28.04
CA SER A 246 -4.57 -3.61 -28.09
C SER A 246 -3.86 -3.54 -26.74
N GLN A 247 -3.73 -2.34 -26.16
CA GLN A 247 -3.02 -2.10 -24.90
C GLN A 247 -3.70 -2.81 -23.71
N TRP A 248 -5.04 -2.80 -23.64
CA TRP A 248 -5.78 -3.52 -22.61
C TRP A 248 -5.63 -5.04 -22.74
N ASN A 249 -5.70 -5.58 -23.96
CA ASN A 249 -5.49 -7.01 -24.20
C ASN A 249 -4.08 -7.45 -23.80
N GLU A 250 -3.05 -6.68 -24.20
CA GLU A 250 -1.67 -6.95 -23.80
C GLU A 250 -1.53 -6.94 -22.29
N LEU A 251 -2.05 -5.92 -21.61
CA LEU A 251 -2.01 -5.86 -20.14
C LEU A 251 -2.71 -7.05 -19.49
N ILE A 252 -3.93 -7.41 -19.94
CA ILE A 252 -4.69 -8.54 -19.39
C ILE A 252 -3.96 -9.87 -19.63
N SER A 253 -3.24 -10.01 -20.75
CA SER A 253 -2.47 -11.22 -21.06
C SER A 253 -1.31 -11.47 -20.08
N LEU A 254 -0.88 -10.45 -19.35
CA LEU A 254 0.15 -10.55 -18.31
C LEU A 254 -0.39 -10.99 -16.94
N ALA A 255 -1.71 -11.05 -16.76
CA ALA A 255 -2.33 -11.36 -15.48
C ALA A 255 -2.27 -12.85 -15.13
N ASN A 256 -2.16 -13.15 -13.83
CA ASN A 256 -2.31 -14.51 -13.29
C ASN A 256 -3.71 -14.75 -12.70
N GLY A 257 -4.52 -13.70 -12.51
CA GLY A 257 -5.95 -13.78 -12.20
C GLY A 257 -6.37 -13.07 -10.91
N ASP A 258 -5.45 -12.86 -9.96
CA ASP A 258 -5.74 -12.30 -8.63
C ASP A 258 -5.32 -10.83 -8.48
N GLU A 259 -4.84 -10.20 -9.56
CA GLU A 259 -4.32 -8.85 -9.50
C GLU A 259 -5.42 -7.78 -9.34
N PRO A 260 -5.27 -6.80 -8.43
CA PRO A 260 -6.28 -5.76 -8.18
C PRO A 260 -6.66 -4.90 -9.39
N TRP A 261 -5.76 -4.78 -10.38
CA TRP A 261 -5.99 -3.98 -11.58
C TRP A 261 -6.78 -4.73 -12.67
N LEU A 262 -6.91 -6.07 -12.55
CA LEU A 262 -7.42 -6.92 -13.62
C LEU A 262 -8.88 -6.61 -13.98
N ASP A 263 -9.74 -6.43 -12.98
CA ASP A 263 -11.15 -6.11 -13.21
C ASP A 263 -11.31 -4.73 -13.84
N VAL A 264 -10.49 -3.77 -13.42
CA VAL A 264 -10.48 -2.43 -14.01
C VAL A 264 -10.00 -2.46 -15.46
N ALA A 265 -8.98 -3.26 -15.76
CA ALA A 265 -8.48 -3.45 -17.12
C ALA A 265 -9.53 -4.12 -18.03
N LYS A 266 -10.25 -5.14 -17.55
CA LYS A 266 -11.37 -5.78 -18.28
C LYS A 266 -12.50 -4.80 -18.56
N ASN A 267 -12.83 -3.94 -17.59
CA ASN A 267 -13.81 -2.88 -17.79
C ASN A 267 -13.32 -1.82 -18.79
N GLY A 268 -12.03 -1.46 -18.75
CA GLY A 268 -11.43 -0.58 -19.76
C GLY A 268 -11.52 -1.15 -21.17
N LEU A 269 -11.22 -2.44 -21.33
CA LEU A 269 -11.35 -3.18 -22.58
C LEU A 269 -12.79 -3.17 -23.11
N SER A 270 -13.76 -3.47 -22.25
CA SER A 270 -15.18 -3.52 -22.67
C SER A 270 -15.69 -2.15 -23.10
N VAL A 271 -15.29 -1.08 -22.41
CA VAL A 271 -15.61 0.30 -22.81
C VAL A 271 -14.99 0.63 -24.16
N ALA A 272 -13.71 0.29 -24.37
CA ALA A 272 -13.02 0.55 -25.63
C ALA A 272 -13.66 -0.22 -26.80
N MET A 273 -14.00 -1.49 -26.62
CA MET A 273 -14.72 -2.30 -27.63
C MET A 273 -16.09 -1.71 -27.97
N ALA A 274 -16.92 -1.44 -26.97
CA ALA A 274 -18.27 -0.91 -27.20
C ALA A 274 -18.25 0.45 -27.90
N ARG A 275 -17.31 1.34 -27.52
CA ARG A 275 -17.14 2.64 -28.18
C ARG A 275 -16.54 2.50 -29.58
N GLY A 276 -15.58 1.60 -29.77
CA GLY A 276 -15.00 1.30 -31.07
C GLY A 276 -16.03 0.77 -32.07
N GLU A 277 -16.88 -0.16 -31.65
CA GLU A 277 -18.00 -0.69 -32.44
C GLU A 277 -19.00 0.40 -32.81
N LEU A 278 -19.44 1.22 -31.84
CA LEU A 278 -20.33 2.36 -32.11
C LEU A 278 -19.72 3.33 -33.13
N THR A 279 -18.44 3.66 -32.99
CA THR A 279 -17.74 4.58 -33.91
C THR A 279 -17.63 3.96 -35.31
N SER A 280 -17.42 2.65 -35.39
CA SER A 280 -17.34 1.90 -36.65
C SER A 280 -18.70 1.79 -37.34
N GLU A 281 -19.78 1.53 -36.60
CA GLU A 281 -21.15 1.50 -37.11
C GLU A 281 -21.63 2.89 -37.54
N GLU A 282 -21.26 3.94 -36.81
CA GLU A 282 -21.58 5.32 -37.13
C GLU A 282 -20.81 5.77 -38.38
N THR A 283 -19.53 5.36 -38.52
CA THR A 283 -18.73 5.58 -39.72
C THR A 283 -19.22 4.75 -40.92
N ALA A 284 -19.70 3.53 -40.70
CA ALA A 284 -20.28 2.67 -41.74
C ALA A 284 -21.70 3.12 -42.16
N SER A 285 -22.43 3.79 -41.27
CA SER A 285 -23.75 4.39 -41.53
C SER A 285 -23.65 5.83 -42.05
N GLN A 286 -22.46 6.45 -42.00
CA GLN A 286 -22.19 7.68 -42.74
C GLN A 286 -22.12 7.35 -44.24
N PRO A 287 -22.82 8.11 -45.09
CA PRO A 287 -22.74 7.90 -46.52
C PRO A 287 -21.30 8.06 -47.00
N SER A 288 -20.82 7.09 -47.78
CA SER A 288 -19.43 7.04 -48.27
C SER A 288 -18.98 8.35 -48.93
N PRO A 289 -17.67 8.67 -48.99
CA PRO A 289 -17.14 9.93 -49.53
C PRO A 289 -17.63 10.29 -50.95
N SER A 290 -18.08 9.30 -51.72
CA SER A 290 -18.70 9.44 -53.04
C SER A 290 -20.08 10.12 -53.02
N GLN A 291 -20.80 10.15 -51.89
CA GLN A 291 -22.03 10.93 -51.72
C GLN A 291 -21.76 12.36 -51.21
N ASN A 292 -20.70 12.55 -50.42
CA ASN A 292 -20.26 13.87 -49.99
C ASN A 292 -19.70 14.73 -51.13
N SER A 293 -19.30 14.13 -52.25
CA SER A 293 -18.89 14.87 -53.45
C SER A 293 -20.03 15.74 -53.98
N GLY A 294 -21.27 15.22 -53.97
CA GLY A 294 -22.45 15.97 -54.41
C GLY A 294 -22.84 17.09 -53.43
N GLN A 295 -22.77 16.85 -52.12
CA GLN A 295 -23.03 17.86 -51.10
C GLN A 295 -21.97 18.96 -51.11
N ALA A 296 -20.69 18.61 -51.23
CA ALA A 296 -19.58 19.56 -51.31
C ALA A 296 -19.65 20.40 -52.59
N GLU A 297 -20.00 19.79 -53.73
CA GLU A 297 -20.20 20.52 -54.98
C GLU A 297 -21.43 21.45 -54.92
N LEU A 298 -22.49 21.02 -54.24
CA LEU A 298 -23.66 21.87 -53.99
C LEU A 298 -23.29 23.05 -53.08
N ILE A 299 -22.53 22.83 -52.01
CA ILE A 299 -22.04 23.91 -51.14
C ILE A 299 -21.13 24.87 -51.93
N ARG A 300 -20.21 24.37 -52.76
CA ARG A 300 -19.40 25.21 -53.65
C ARG A 300 -20.27 26.04 -54.59
N SER A 301 -21.31 25.44 -55.19
CA SER A 301 -22.22 26.16 -56.09
C SER A 301 -23.03 27.26 -55.37
N MET A 302 -23.41 27.04 -54.11
CA MET A 302 -24.08 28.05 -53.29
C MET A 302 -23.14 29.19 -52.92
N VAL A 303 -21.90 28.87 -52.52
CA VAL A 303 -20.87 29.86 -52.16
C VAL A 303 -20.44 30.67 -53.37
N SER A 304 -20.30 30.04 -54.55
CA SER A 304 -19.98 30.75 -55.80
C SER A 304 -21.11 31.68 -56.24
N GLY A 305 -22.38 31.28 -56.10
CA GLY A 305 -23.52 32.15 -56.38
C GLY A 305 -23.59 33.36 -55.44
N LEU A 306 -23.26 33.17 -54.17
CA LEU A 306 -23.12 34.28 -53.22
C LEU A 306 -21.97 35.23 -53.63
N ALA A 307 -20.82 34.68 -54.02
CA ALA A 307 -19.67 35.47 -54.45
C ALA A 307 -19.98 36.33 -55.69
N GLU A 308 -20.63 35.74 -56.70
CA GLU A 308 -20.99 36.43 -57.94
C GLU A 308 -22.01 37.56 -57.69
N ARG A 309 -23.02 37.30 -56.86
CA ARG A 309 -23.98 38.34 -56.47
C ARG A 309 -23.29 39.49 -55.73
N LEU A 310 -22.43 39.19 -54.77
CA LEU A 310 -21.70 40.21 -54.01
C LEU A 310 -20.78 41.05 -54.90
N GLU A 311 -20.22 40.47 -55.97
CA GLU A 311 -19.39 41.18 -56.94
C GLU A 311 -20.20 42.07 -57.89
N GLN A 312 -21.40 41.66 -58.29
CA GLN A 312 -22.23 42.41 -59.24
C GLN A 312 -23.10 43.48 -58.55
N GLU A 313 -23.73 43.14 -57.44
CA GLU A 313 -24.71 43.98 -56.75
C GLU A 313 -24.11 44.71 -55.53
N GLY A 314 -22.90 44.32 -55.13
CA GLY A 314 -22.35 44.68 -53.84
C GLY A 314 -23.04 43.94 -52.69
N GLY A 315 -22.54 44.13 -51.47
CA GLY A 315 -23.20 43.61 -50.28
C GLY A 315 -22.48 44.03 -49.02
N SER A 316 -23.14 43.82 -47.89
CA SER A 316 -22.67 44.25 -46.59
C SER A 316 -21.38 43.55 -46.17
N ILE A 317 -20.61 44.20 -45.30
CA ILE A 317 -19.37 43.63 -44.76
C ILE A 317 -19.61 42.26 -44.10
N ALA A 318 -20.76 42.06 -43.45
CA ALA A 318 -21.12 40.78 -42.83
C ALA A 318 -21.30 39.66 -43.87
N GLU A 319 -21.80 39.97 -45.07
CA GLU A 319 -21.92 39.02 -46.16
C GLU A 319 -20.55 38.67 -46.76
N TRP A 320 -19.65 39.66 -46.86
CA TRP A 320 -18.25 39.42 -47.22
C TRP A 320 -17.51 38.56 -46.19
N THR A 321 -17.70 38.83 -44.89
CA THR A 321 -17.15 38.00 -43.80
C THR A 321 -17.66 36.57 -43.86
N ARG A 322 -18.95 36.38 -44.15
CA ARG A 322 -19.52 35.04 -44.34
C ARG A 322 -18.91 34.34 -45.56
N LEU A 323 -18.67 35.06 -46.65
CA LEU A 323 -18.06 34.51 -47.85
C LEU A 323 -16.61 34.05 -47.58
N VAL A 324 -15.79 34.90 -46.95
CA VAL A 324 -14.41 34.58 -46.56
C VAL A 324 -14.37 33.35 -45.64
N ARG A 325 -15.23 33.32 -44.61
CA ARG A 325 -15.34 32.16 -43.70
C ARG A 325 -15.73 30.87 -44.45
N SER A 326 -16.62 30.97 -45.43
CA SER A 326 -17.06 29.82 -46.23
C SER A 326 -15.92 29.26 -47.08
N TYR A 327 -15.11 30.12 -47.72
CA TYR A 327 -13.94 29.68 -48.47
C TYR A 327 -12.85 29.07 -47.59
N LEU A 328 -12.64 29.60 -46.38
CA LEU A 328 -11.71 29.02 -45.41
C LEU A 328 -12.13 27.61 -44.96
N VAL A 329 -13.41 27.40 -44.69
CA VAL A 329 -13.96 26.06 -44.34
C VAL A 329 -13.81 25.07 -45.49
N LEU A 330 -13.92 25.53 -46.74
CA LEU A 330 -13.71 24.72 -47.94
C LEU A 330 -12.22 24.49 -48.28
N GLY A 331 -11.29 25.10 -47.55
CA GLY A 331 -9.85 25.05 -47.81
C GLY A 331 -9.40 25.87 -49.03
N GLU A 332 -10.26 26.75 -49.55
CA GLU A 332 -10.01 27.55 -50.75
C GLU A 332 -9.36 28.90 -50.38
N ASN A 333 -8.16 28.84 -49.79
CA ASN A 333 -7.46 30.00 -49.21
C ASN A 333 -7.22 31.16 -50.19
N GLU A 334 -6.91 30.86 -51.45
CA GLU A 334 -6.72 31.89 -52.48
C GLU A 334 -8.02 32.65 -52.79
N ARG A 335 -9.17 31.96 -52.81
CA ARG A 335 -10.47 32.61 -53.01
C ARG A 335 -10.91 33.38 -51.77
N ALA A 336 -10.56 32.89 -50.58
CA ALA A 336 -10.76 33.61 -49.33
C ALA A 336 -9.99 34.94 -49.32
N ARG A 337 -8.72 34.94 -49.76
CA ARG A 337 -7.89 36.14 -49.89
C ARG A 337 -8.49 37.13 -50.89
N LEU A 338 -8.86 36.68 -52.08
CA LEU A 338 -9.48 37.55 -53.09
C LEU A 338 -10.81 38.15 -52.63
N ALA A 339 -11.64 37.39 -51.90
CA ALA A 339 -12.89 37.88 -51.34
C ALA A 339 -12.64 38.91 -50.23
N TYR A 340 -11.59 38.73 -49.42
CA TYR A 340 -11.15 39.70 -48.43
C TYR A 340 -10.68 41.00 -49.10
N ASP A 341 -9.81 40.93 -50.11
CA ASP A 341 -9.31 42.10 -50.84
C ASP A 341 -10.44 42.91 -51.50
N LYS A 342 -11.42 42.22 -52.10
CA LYS A 342 -12.62 42.85 -52.67
C LYS A 342 -13.46 43.56 -51.60
N ALA A 343 -13.59 42.98 -50.42
CA ALA A 343 -14.27 43.62 -49.30
C ALA A 343 -13.49 44.85 -48.78
N LEU A 344 -12.14 44.84 -48.82
CA LEU A 344 -11.32 46.03 -48.51
C LEU A 344 -11.59 47.17 -49.48
N LEU A 345 -11.69 46.86 -50.77
CA LEU A 345 -11.97 47.86 -51.81
C LEU A 345 -13.39 48.44 -51.70
N ALA A 346 -14.38 47.61 -51.34
CA ALA A 346 -15.76 48.06 -51.15
C ALA A 346 -15.94 48.90 -49.87
N TYR A 347 -15.15 48.63 -48.83
CA TYR A 347 -15.22 49.29 -47.53
C TYR A 347 -13.83 49.72 -47.06
N PRO A 348 -13.25 50.82 -47.57
CA PRO A 348 -11.87 51.19 -47.26
C PRO A 348 -11.66 51.67 -45.81
N GLU A 349 -12.71 52.19 -45.16
CA GLU A 349 -12.62 52.77 -43.82
C GLU A 349 -12.58 51.68 -42.72
N PRO A 350 -11.53 51.65 -41.88
CA PRO A 350 -11.35 50.62 -40.84
C PRO A 350 -12.40 50.67 -39.73
N ASP A 351 -13.01 51.84 -39.50
CA ASP A 351 -14.04 52.05 -38.46
C ASP A 351 -15.45 51.60 -38.91
N THR A 352 -15.57 51.01 -40.11
CA THR A 352 -16.85 50.49 -40.62
C THR A 352 -17.34 49.32 -39.74
N GLU A 353 -18.61 49.36 -39.33
CA GLU A 353 -19.22 48.33 -38.49
C GLU A 353 -19.07 46.92 -39.11
N GLY A 354 -18.41 46.01 -38.39
CA GLY A 354 -18.11 44.64 -38.83
C GLY A 354 -16.77 44.44 -39.56
N ARG A 355 -16.03 45.51 -39.89
CA ARG A 355 -14.71 45.43 -40.54
C ARG A 355 -13.65 44.76 -39.64
N ALA A 356 -13.64 45.10 -38.35
CA ALA A 356 -12.70 44.51 -37.40
C ALA A 356 -12.82 42.98 -37.29
N GLU A 357 -14.04 42.42 -37.42
CA GLU A 357 -14.23 40.95 -37.42
C GLU A 357 -13.63 40.33 -38.68
N LEU A 358 -13.83 40.95 -39.84
CA LEU A 358 -13.27 40.50 -41.11
C LEU A 358 -11.73 40.51 -41.10
N ASP A 359 -11.12 41.58 -40.59
CA ASP A 359 -9.67 41.72 -40.48
C ASP A 359 -9.07 40.72 -39.48
N THR A 360 -9.74 40.50 -38.34
CA THR A 360 -9.34 39.48 -37.36
C THR A 360 -9.39 38.08 -37.96
N LEU A 361 -10.46 37.75 -38.70
CA LEU A 361 -10.61 36.47 -39.38
C LEU A 361 -9.51 36.26 -40.43
N ALA A 362 -9.21 37.28 -41.23
CA ALA A 362 -8.16 37.22 -42.25
C ALA A 362 -6.75 37.09 -41.62
N GLY A 363 -6.49 37.77 -40.51
CA GLY A 363 -5.24 37.67 -39.76
C GLY A 363 -5.03 36.29 -39.15
N GLN A 364 -6.04 35.71 -38.51
CA GLN A 364 -5.98 34.36 -37.94
C GLN A 364 -5.76 33.27 -39.00
N ALA A 365 -6.31 33.49 -40.20
CA ALA A 365 -6.20 32.56 -41.32
C ALA A 365 -4.95 32.77 -42.19
N GLY A 366 -4.07 33.73 -41.85
CA GLY A 366 -2.86 34.02 -42.63
C GLY A 366 -3.13 34.52 -44.04
N LEU A 367 -4.29 35.16 -44.27
CA LEU A 367 -4.68 35.68 -45.59
C LEU A 367 -3.99 37.01 -45.91
N ILE A 368 -3.63 37.77 -44.87
CA ILE A 368 -2.92 39.04 -44.96
C ILE A 368 -1.43 38.73 -45.17
N GLY A 369 -0.89 39.08 -46.34
CA GLY A 369 0.55 38.94 -46.59
C GLY A 369 1.35 39.78 -45.61
N GLU A 370 2.40 39.23 -45.02
CA GLU A 370 3.42 40.04 -44.34
C GLU A 370 3.94 41.06 -45.35
N ALA A 371 3.65 42.34 -45.12
CA ALA A 371 4.33 43.41 -45.83
C ALA A 371 5.80 43.38 -45.39
N GLU A 372 6.69 43.01 -46.31
CA GLU A 372 8.15 43.23 -46.21
C GLU A 372 8.48 44.71 -46.00
#